data_AF-X8H3L0-F1
#
_entry.id   AF-X8H3L0-F1
#
_cell.length_a   1.000
_cell.length_b   1.000
_cell.length_c   1.000
_cell.angle_alpha   90.00
_cell.angle_beta   90.00
_cell.angle_gamma   90.00
#
_symmetry.space_group_name_H-M   'P 1'
#
loop_
_entity.id
_entity.type
_entity.pdbx_description
1 polymer ?
#
loop_
_entity_poly.entity_id
_entity_poly.type
_entity_poly.pdbx_seq_one_letter_code
_entity_poly.pdbx_strand_id
1 'polypeptide(L)' 'MYNYISKNLKNTDNPKLHVKALTGNLKGLWRYRIIDYRLIVDIQDEELIIVTVDFEHGSKIYL' A
#
# COMPACT_ATOMS: atom_id res chain seq x y z
N MET A 1 -1.98 -1.81 -10.80
CA MET A 1 -2.65 -1.33 -9.57
C MET A 1 -4.01 -2.00 -9.33
N TYR A 2 -5.06 -1.69 -10.10
CA TYR A 2 -6.43 -2.21 -9.86
C TYR A 2 -6.51 -3.73 -9.71
N ASN A 3 -5.88 -4.49 -10.61
CA ASN A 3 -5.82 -5.96 -10.50
C ASN A 3 -5.19 -6.46 -9.19
N TYR A 4 -4.19 -5.75 -8.65
CA TYR A 4 -3.59 -6.13 -7.38
C TYR A 4 -4.56 -5.89 -6.23
N ILE A 5 -5.19 -4.72 -6.19
CA ILE A 5 -6.19 -4.36 -5.17
C ILE A 5 -7.33 -5.37 -5.17
N SER A 6 -7.90 -5.66 -6.34
CA SER A 6 -9.02 -6.60 -6.45
C SER A 6 -8.66 -8.04 -6.06
N LYS A 7 -7.39 -8.46 -6.22
CA LYS A 7 -6.95 -9.82 -5.91
C LYS A 7 -6.47 -10.01 -4.48
N ASN A 8 -5.86 -8.98 -3.88
CA ASN A 8 -5.13 -9.11 -2.62
C ASN A 8 -5.74 -8.29 -1.48
N LEU A 9 -6.49 -7.23 -1.78
CA LEU A 9 -7.04 -6.32 -0.77
C LEU A 9 -8.57 -6.41 -0.69
N LYS A 10 -9.25 -6.73 -1.78
CA LYS A 10 -10.71 -6.91 -1.78
C LYS A 10 -11.07 -8.19 -1.04
N ASN A 11 -11.91 -8.08 0.00
CA ASN A 11 -12.35 -9.21 0.85
C ASN A 11 -11.18 -9.99 1.47
N THR A 12 -10.08 -9.33 1.81
CA THR A 12 -8.96 -9.96 2.49
C THR A 12 -9.27 -10.11 3.98
N ASP A 13 -9.06 -11.29 4.54
CA ASP A 13 -9.24 -11.55 5.97
C ASP A 13 -8.12 -10.92 6.82
N ASN A 14 -7.02 -10.51 6.18
CA ASN A 14 -5.90 -9.89 6.87
C ASN A 14 -5.24 -8.81 6.01
N PRO A 15 -5.75 -7.56 6.02
CA PRO A 15 -5.13 -6.46 5.31
C PRO A 15 -3.70 -6.18 5.82
N LYS A 16 -3.38 -6.51 7.08
CA LYS A 16 -2.05 -6.28 7.67
C LYS A 16 -1.00 -7.29 7.18
N LEU A 17 -1.34 -8.22 6.29
CA LEU A 17 -0.37 -9.11 5.65
C LEU A 17 0.52 -8.32 4.67
N HIS A 18 1.84 -8.49 4.78
CA HIS A 18 2.84 -7.90 3.87
C HIS A 18 2.89 -6.36 3.80
N VAL A 19 2.38 -5.65 4.80
CA VAL A 19 2.56 -4.20 4.94
C VAL A 19 3.73 -3.84 5.85
N LYS A 20 4.25 -2.63 5.67
CA LYS A 20 5.18 -2.01 6.62
C LYS A 20 4.52 -0.81 7.28
N ALA A 21 4.48 -0.80 8.61
CA ALA A 21 4.05 0.38 9.37
C ALA A 21 4.99 1.55 9.10
N LEU A 22 4.41 2.73 8.89
CA LEU A 22 5.16 3.98 8.76
C LEU A 22 5.48 4.56 10.14
N THR A 23 6.51 5.39 10.19
CA THR A 23 7.04 6.00 11.42
C THR A 23 7.05 7.53 11.31
N GLY A 24 7.36 8.20 12.42
CA GLY A 24 7.41 9.68 12.48
C GLY A 24 6.03 10.30 12.27
N ASN A 25 5.95 11.30 11.39
CA ASN A 25 4.71 12.05 11.13
C ASN A 25 3.60 11.22 10.48
N LEU A 26 3.93 10.04 9.95
CA LEU A 26 2.97 9.11 9.33
C LEU A 26 2.73 7.88 10.20
N LYS A 27 3.08 7.93 11.50
CA LYS A 27 2.81 6.85 12.45
C LYS A 27 1.30 6.58 12.49
N GLY A 28 0.94 5.29 12.45
CA GLY A 28 -0.45 4.85 12.38
C GLY A 28 -0.93 4.60 10.96
N LEU A 29 -0.11 4.88 9.93
CA LEU A 29 -0.37 4.47 8.56
C LEU A 29 0.51 3.27 8.17
N TRP A 30 0.10 2.57 7.12
CA TRP A 30 0.80 1.42 6.57
C TRP A 30 1.11 1.61 5.09
N ARG A 31 2.16 0.94 4.63
CA ARG A 31 2.58 0.99 3.23
C ARG A 31 2.62 -0.40 2.59
N TYR A 32 1.94 -0.57 1.46
CA TYR A 32 2.15 -1.68 0.53
C TYR A 32 3.14 -1.30 -0.55
N ARG A 33 3.98 -2.25 -0.95
CA ARG A 33 4.78 -2.15 -2.17
C ARG A 33 4.12 -3.00 -3.25
N ILE A 34 3.67 -2.35 -4.32
CA ILE A 34 3.04 -2.98 -5.47
C ILE A 34 3.89 -2.66 -6.70
N ILE A 35 4.93 -3.45 -6.93
CA ILE A 35 5.91 -3.24 -8.01
C ILE A 35 6.57 -1.86 -7.84
N ASP A 36 6.24 -0.90 -8.71
CA ASP A 36 6.75 0.48 -8.74
C ASP A 36 5.85 1.46 -7.98
N TYR A 37 4.70 0.99 -7.48
CA TYR A 37 3.77 1.81 -6.74
C TYR A 37 3.88 1.55 -5.23
N ARG A 38 3.66 2.61 -4.46
CA ARG A 38 3.49 2.56 -3.02
C ARG A 38 2.09 3.00 -2.67
N LEU A 39 1.36 2.11 -2.02
CA LEU A 39 0.04 2.43 -1.47
C LEU A 39 0.23 2.79 -0.01
N ILE A 40 -0.11 4.01 0.38
CA ILE A 40 -0.26 4.36 1.79
C ILE A 40 -1.72 4.15 2.16
N VAL A 41 -1.94 3.38 3.21
CA VAL A 41 -3.27 3.06 3.71
C VAL A 41 -3.38 3.38 5.18
N ASP A 42 -4.61 3.65 5.58
CA ASP A 42 -5.05 3.62 6.96
C ASP A 42 -5.90 2.34 7.14
N ILE A 43 -5.62 1.57 8.18
CA ILE A 43 -6.33 0.33 8.50
C ILE A 43 -7.02 0.58 9.84
N GLN A 44 -8.32 0.83 9.78
CA GLN A 44 -9.17 1.14 10.93
C GLN A 44 -10.19 0.02 11.09
N ASP A 45 -10.16 -0.68 12.24
CA ASP A 45 -11.02 -1.82 12.52
C ASP A 45 -11.06 -2.85 11.37
N GLU A 46 -12.18 -2.94 10.64
CA GLU A 46 -12.41 -3.85 9.51
C GLU A 46 -12.29 -3.15 8.14
N GLU A 47 -11.93 -1.87 8.12
CA GLU A 47 -11.81 -1.06 6.91
C GLU A 47 -10.34 -0.80 6.53
N LEU A 48 -10.07 -0.89 5.23
CA LEU A 48 -8.82 -0.46 4.62
C LEU A 48 -9.10 0.76 3.75
N ILE A 49 -8.58 1.91 4.17
CA ILE A 49 -8.74 3.19 3.50
C ILE A 49 -7.45 3.50 2.74
N ILE A 50 -7.57 3.69 1.42
CA ILE A 50 -6.43 4.10 0.59
C ILE A 50 -6.26 5.62 0.72
N VAL A 51 -5.18 6.05 1.35
CA VAL A 51 -4.90 7.47 1.61
C VAL A 51 -4.19 8.12 0.42
N THR A 52 -3.19 7.44 -0.15
CA THR A 52 -2.49 7.94 -1.33
C THR A 52 -1.79 6.83 -2.11
N VAL A 53 -1.55 7.10 -3.39
CA VAL A 53 -0.74 6.29 -4.29
C VAL A 53 0.46 7.12 -4.69
N ASP A 54 1.65 6.64 -4.34
CA ASP A 54 2.91 7.19 -4.82
C ASP A 54 3.51 6.24 -5.87
N PHE A 55 4.23 6.80 -6.85
CA PHE A 55 4.97 6.03 -7.85
C PHE A 55 6.45 6.29 -7.61
N GLU A 56 7.21 5.24 -7.33
CA GLU A 56 8.65 5.36 -7.37
C GLU A 56 9.09 5.12 -8.81
N HIS A 57 9.64 6.15 -9.47
CA HIS A 57 10.51 5.92 -10.61
C HIS A 57 11.73 5.15 -10.07
N GLY A 58 11.67 3.82 -10.11
CA GLY A 58 12.87 3.00 -10.02
C GLY A 58 13.87 3.58 -11.01
N SER A 59 15.03 3.98 -10.51
CA SER A 59 16.15 4.60 -11.23
C SER A 59 16.10 4.32 -12.73
N LYS A 60 15.98 5.37 -13.58
CA LYS A 60 16.15 5.34 -15.04
C LYS A 60 16.32 3.92 -15.61
N ILE A 61 15.24 3.27 -16.02
CA ILE A 61 15.40 2.31 -17.13
C ILE A 61 15.54 3.17 -18.37
N TYR A 62 16.78 3.57 -18.66
CA TYR A 62 17.20 3.63 -20.05
C TYR A 62 17.57 2.21 -20.42
N LEU A 63 16.66 1.56 -21.14
CA LEU A 63 16.92 0.63 -22.22
C LEU A 63 15.63 0.57 -23.07
#